data_AF-A0A1M3EE01-F1
#
_entry.id   AF-A0A1M3EE01-F1
#
_cell.length_a   1.000
_cell.length_b   1.000
_cell.length_c   1.000
_cell.angle_alpha   90.00
_cell.angle_beta   90.00
_cell.angle_gamma   90.00
#
_symmetry.space_group_name_H-M   'P 1'
#
loop_
_entity.id
_entity.type
_entity.pdbx_description
1 polymer ?
#
loop_
_entity_poly.entity_id
_entity_poly.type
_entity_poly.pdbx_seq_one_letter_code
_entity_poly.pdbx_strand_id
1 'polypeptide(L)'
;MVSSNEELRKELVDILSGYGLKLFFEKGDRYQMKAMKVLTDDTVFTIPFHQIADTIQRLIFYKAAIRTNTATSLLFEEPESHMFPPYIKLFTNDIIENKTNQFFINTHSPFVLNEFLENSRDELSVYVVGYDEGETKIKRLSDEELKDVYDSGVDLFFNIESYI
;
A
#
# COMPACT_ATOMS: atom_id res chain seq x y z
N MET A 1 18.71 -0.48 -0.82
CA MET A 1 17.46 -0.30 -0.07
C MET A 1 16.98 -1.65 0.48
N VAL A 2 16.41 -2.56 -0.33
CA VAL A 2 15.99 -3.89 0.16
C VAL A 2 17.18 -4.74 0.65
N SER A 3 18.30 -4.73 -0.07
CA SER A 3 19.50 -5.48 0.31
C SER A 3 20.15 -5.01 1.61
N SER A 4 19.84 -3.81 2.10
CA SER A 4 20.46 -3.20 3.29
C SER A 4 19.54 -3.15 4.51
N ASN A 5 18.25 -3.45 4.36
CA ASN A 5 17.28 -3.50 5.46
C ASN A 5 16.89 -4.97 5.71
N GLU A 6 17.28 -5.52 6.88
CA GLU A 6 17.08 -6.93 7.21
C GLU A 6 15.62 -7.28 7.46
N GLU A 7 14.87 -6.40 8.12
CA GLU A 7 13.47 -6.58 8.43
C GLU A 7 12.62 -6.61 7.15
N LEU A 8 12.82 -5.61 6.28
CA LEU A 8 12.21 -5.58 4.95
C LEU A 8 12.55 -6.85 4.16
N ARG A 9 13.81 -7.32 4.22
CA ARG A 9 14.21 -8.55 3.53
C ARG A 9 13.46 -9.78 4.05
N LYS A 10 13.24 -9.89 5.36
CA LYS A 10 12.46 -11.00 5.96
C LYS A 10 11.02 -10.96 5.46
N GLU A 11 10.37 -9.81 5.52
CA GLU A 11 9.00 -9.65 4.99
C GLU A 11 8.89 -10.03 3.51
N LEU A 12 9.85 -9.62 2.68
CA LEU A 12 9.85 -9.97 1.26
C LEU A 12 10.07 -11.48 1.02
N VAL A 13 10.89 -12.12 1.86
CA VAL A 13 11.07 -13.57 1.81
C VAL A 13 9.76 -14.27 2.15
N ASP A 14 9.03 -13.81 3.17
CA ASP A 14 7.76 -14.41 3.56
C ASP A 14 6.70 -14.28 2.46
N ILE A 15 6.57 -13.08 1.86
CA ILE A 15 5.67 -12.83 0.72
C ILE A 15 6.01 -13.77 -0.44
N LEU A 16 7.27 -13.81 -0.88
CA LEU A 16 7.67 -14.63 -2.02
C LEU A 16 7.54 -16.13 -1.75
N SER A 17 7.82 -16.56 -0.51
CA SER A 17 7.72 -17.96 -0.10
C SER A 17 6.28 -18.47 -0.20
N GLY A 18 5.29 -17.61 0.05
CA GLY A 18 3.87 -17.92 -0.18
C GLY A 18 3.53 -18.32 -1.62
N TYR A 19 4.35 -17.94 -2.60
CA TYR A 19 4.22 -18.32 -4.01
C TYR A 19 5.23 -19.39 -4.45
N GLY A 20 5.96 -19.99 -3.51
CA GLY A 20 7.05 -20.93 -3.80
C GLY A 20 8.26 -20.26 -4.47
N LEU A 21 8.45 -18.97 -4.25
CA LEU A 21 9.57 -18.18 -4.76
C LEU A 21 10.54 -17.84 -3.63
N LYS A 22 11.83 -17.79 -3.95
CA LYS A 22 12.90 -17.33 -3.06
C LYS A 22 13.42 -15.98 -3.53
N LEU A 23 13.71 -15.09 -2.58
CA LEU A 23 14.37 -13.83 -2.88
C LEU A 23 15.84 -14.06 -3.24
N PHE A 24 16.27 -13.57 -4.40
CA PHE A 24 17.64 -13.68 -4.88
C PHE A 24 18.19 -12.29 -5.25
N PHE A 25 19.42 -12.00 -4.85
CA PHE A 25 20.13 -10.80 -5.26
C PHE A 25 21.32 -11.19 -6.12
N GLU A 26 21.27 -10.82 -7.40
CA GLU A 26 22.43 -10.96 -8.27
C GLU A 26 23.35 -9.75 -8.09
N LYS A 27 24.59 -10.03 -7.73
CA LYS A 27 25.64 -9.02 -7.55
C LYS A 27 26.50 -8.96 -8.82
N GLY A 28 26.04 -8.19 -9.80
CA GLY A 28 26.82 -7.76 -10.96
C GLY A 28 27.20 -6.28 -10.85
N ASP A 29 27.27 -5.56 -11.98
CA ASP A 29 27.52 -4.10 -12.01
C ASP A 29 26.41 -3.27 -11.33
N ARG A 30 25.21 -3.83 -11.22
CA ARG A 30 24.09 -3.29 -10.43
C ARG A 30 23.48 -4.41 -9.59
N TYR A 31 23.06 -4.10 -8.37
CA TYR A 31 22.29 -5.03 -7.55
C TYR A 31 20.92 -5.25 -8.21
N GLN A 32 20.67 -6.47 -8.70
CA GLN A 32 19.39 -6.85 -9.29
C GLN A 32 18.65 -7.79 -8.35
N MET A 33 17.45 -7.39 -7.96
CA MET A 33 16.52 -8.26 -7.26
C MET A 33 15.84 -9.19 -8.27
N LYS A 34 15.84 -10.48 -7.98
CA LYS A 34 15.18 -11.52 -8.76
C LYS A 34 14.43 -12.44 -7.81
N ALA A 35 13.37 -13.09 -8.30
CA ALA A 35 12.81 -14.25 -7.65
C ALA A 35 13.47 -15.51 -8.20
N MET A 36 13.59 -16.55 -7.38
CA MET A 36 14.13 -17.84 -7.77
C MET A 36 13.12 -18.93 -7.44
N LYS A 37 12.82 -19.80 -8.41
CA LYS A 37 12.00 -20.99 -8.20
C LYS A 37 12.89 -22.23 -8.28
N VAL A 38 12.79 -23.09 -7.28
CA VAL A 38 13.46 -24.39 -7.26
C VAL A 38 12.51 -25.40 -7.90
N LEU A 39 12.94 -26.04 -9.00
CA LEU A 39 12.15 -27.07 -9.70
C LEU A 39 12.53 -28.47 -9.21
N THR A 40 13.83 -28.70 -9.01
CA THR A 40 14.43 -29.89 -8.41
C THR A 40 15.65 -29.45 -7.59
N ASP A 41 16.25 -30.37 -6.83
CA ASP A 41 17.43 -30.07 -6.00
C ASP A 41 18.60 -29.47 -6.83
N ASP A 42 18.71 -29.88 -8.10
CA ASP A 42 19.79 -29.44 -9.00
C ASP A 42 19.35 -28.38 -10.03
N THR A 43 18.05 -28.07 -10.14
CA THR A 43 17.51 -27.16 -11.17
C THR A 43 16.76 -26.00 -10.54
N VAL A 44 17.31 -24.80 -10.76
CA VAL A 44 16.70 -23.52 -10.37
C VAL A 44 16.47 -22.66 -11.60
N PHE A 45 15.42 -21.86 -11.56
CA PHE A 45 15.14 -20.84 -12.57
C PHE A 45 14.96 -19.49 -11.88
N THR A 46 15.49 -18.43 -12.49
CA THR A 46 15.37 -17.07 -11.98
C THR A 46 14.36 -16.27 -12.78
N ILE A 47 13.49 -15.57 -12.06
CA ILE A 47 12.44 -14.69 -12.56
C ILE A 47 12.92 -13.26 -12.33
N PRO A 48 13.16 -12.47 -13.39
CA PRO A 48 13.38 -11.04 -13.25
C PRO A 48 12.23 -10.37 -12.50
N PHE A 49 12.53 -9.35 -11.68
CA PHE A 49 11.50 -8.66 -10.88
C PHE A 49 10.30 -8.17 -11.71
N HIS A 50 10.55 -7.62 -12.90
CA HIS A 50 9.51 -7.12 -13.80
C HIS A 50 8.58 -8.21 -14.37
N GLN A 51 8.93 -9.49 -14.23
CA GLN A 51 8.10 -10.63 -14.65
C GLN A 51 7.27 -11.22 -13.49
N ILE A 52 7.43 -10.69 -12.27
CA ILE A 52 6.59 -11.06 -11.13
C ILE A 52 5.21 -10.40 -11.29
N ALA A 53 4.16 -10.94 -10.67
CA ALA A 53 2.83 -10.33 -10.67
C ALA A 53 2.87 -8.87 -10.17
N ASP A 54 2.14 -7.98 -10.84
CA ASP A 54 2.15 -6.53 -10.57
C ASP A 54 1.81 -6.20 -9.12
N THR A 55 0.80 -6.86 -8.54
CA THR A 55 0.42 -6.71 -7.12
C THR A 55 1.59 -6.99 -6.17
N ILE A 56 2.42 -8.01 -6.45
CA ILE A 56 3.58 -8.34 -5.61
C ILE A 56 4.67 -7.27 -5.80
N GLN A 57 4.89 -6.81 -7.03
CA GLN A 57 5.85 -5.73 -7.31
C GLN A 57 5.47 -4.45 -6.55
N ARG A 58 4.19 -4.06 -6.59
CA ARG A 58 3.63 -2.91 -5.86
C ARG A 58 3.76 -3.05 -4.35
N LEU A 59 3.40 -4.21 -3.80
CA LEU A 59 3.54 -4.46 -2.36
C LEU A 59 4.99 -4.33 -1.90
N ILE A 60 5.94 -4.90 -2.66
CA ILE A 60 7.37 -4.77 -2.39
C ILE A 60 7.81 -3.30 -2.44
N PHE A 61 7.33 -2.56 -3.44
CA PHE A 61 7.62 -1.13 -3.58
C PHE A 61 7.10 -0.32 -2.38
N TYR A 62 5.85 -0.49 -1.98
CA TYR A 62 5.27 0.22 -0.84
C TYR A 62 6.00 -0.12 0.46
N LYS A 63 6.26 -1.40 0.73
CA LYS A 63 7.05 -1.82 1.89
C LYS A 63 8.43 -1.21 1.90
N ALA A 64 9.11 -1.19 0.74
CA ALA A 64 10.41 -0.55 0.64
C ALA A 64 10.32 0.96 0.91
N ALA A 65 9.35 1.66 0.35
CA ALA A 65 9.14 3.09 0.58
C ALA A 65 8.87 3.39 2.07
N ILE A 66 7.99 2.64 2.72
CA ILE A 66 7.60 2.85 4.12
C ILE A 66 8.76 2.51 5.07
N ARG A 67 9.45 1.39 4.88
CA ARG A 67 10.47 0.88 5.83
C ARG A 67 11.86 1.50 5.68
N THR A 68 12.14 2.18 4.57
CA THR A 68 13.47 2.79 4.34
C THR A 68 13.50 4.30 4.51
N ASN A 69 12.34 4.91 4.74
CA ASN A 69 12.23 6.33 5.04
C ASN A 69 11.75 6.51 6.49
N THR A 70 12.25 7.56 7.15
CA THR A 70 11.95 7.89 8.56
C THR A 70 11.85 9.40 8.70
N ALA A 71 10.85 9.90 9.44
CA ALA A 71 10.61 11.33 9.62
C ALA A 71 10.41 12.09 8.30
N THR A 72 9.68 11.47 7.38
CA THR A 72 9.39 12.02 6.04
C THR A 72 7.90 11.99 5.73
N SER A 73 7.48 12.81 4.75
CA SER A 73 6.15 12.76 4.17
C SER A 73 6.16 11.87 2.92
N LEU A 74 5.28 10.87 2.88
CA LEU A 74 5.11 9.95 1.76
C LEU A 74 3.73 10.14 1.12
N LEU A 75 3.71 10.28 -0.20
CA LEU A 75 2.50 10.40 -1.00
C LEU A 75 2.27 9.11 -1.79
N PHE A 76 1.07 8.53 -1.67
CA PHE A 76 0.65 7.37 -2.44
C PHE A 76 -0.60 7.71 -3.25
N GLU A 77 -0.47 7.58 -4.57
CA GLU A 77 -1.56 7.84 -5.51
C GLU A 77 -2.24 6.51 -5.89
N GLU A 78 -3.54 6.39 -5.63
CA GLU A 78 -4.40 5.22 -5.87
C GLU A 78 -3.70 3.88 -5.55
N PRO A 79 -3.25 3.67 -4.29
CA PRO A 79 -2.48 2.49 -3.94
C PRO A 79 -3.25 1.19 -4.19
N GLU A 80 -4.58 1.21 -4.13
CA GLU A 80 -5.46 0.08 -4.44
C GLU A 80 -5.37 -0.41 -5.90
N SER A 81 -4.85 0.41 -6.81
CA SER A 81 -4.85 0.12 -8.24
C SER A 81 -4.06 -1.17 -8.52
N HIS A 82 -4.72 -2.14 -9.15
CA HIS A 82 -4.18 -3.47 -9.42
C HIS A 82 -3.83 -4.31 -8.16
N MET A 83 -4.43 -4.00 -7.01
CA MET A 83 -4.29 -4.79 -5.78
C MET A 83 -5.62 -5.42 -5.35
N PHE A 84 -5.60 -6.72 -5.00
CA PHE A 84 -6.74 -7.36 -4.37
C PHE A 84 -6.88 -6.91 -2.90
N PRO A 85 -8.10 -6.91 -2.32
CA PRO A 85 -8.36 -6.43 -0.97
C PRO A 85 -7.41 -6.94 0.12
N PRO A 86 -6.99 -8.22 0.15
CA PRO A 86 -6.02 -8.69 1.14
C PRO A 86 -4.67 -7.96 1.11
N TYR A 87 -4.19 -7.54 -0.06
CA TYR A 87 -2.93 -6.79 -0.19
C TYR A 87 -3.09 -5.32 0.16
N ILE A 88 -4.27 -4.75 -0.08
CA ILE A 88 -4.61 -3.41 0.40
C ILE A 88 -4.51 -3.39 1.93
N LYS A 89 -5.06 -4.40 2.61
CA LYS A 89 -4.96 -4.53 4.07
C LYS A 89 -3.51 -4.61 4.56
N LEU A 90 -2.64 -5.33 3.85
CA LEU A 90 -1.20 -5.36 4.19
C LEU A 90 -0.57 -3.97 4.07
N PHE A 91 -0.89 -3.24 2.99
CA PHE A 91 -0.40 -1.89 2.78
C PHE A 91 -0.91 -0.89 3.84
N THR A 92 -2.20 -0.90 4.16
CA THR A 92 -2.77 0.00 5.17
C THR A 92 -2.20 -0.31 6.55
N ASN A 93 -2.03 -1.59 6.90
CA ASN A 93 -1.39 -1.98 8.15
C ASN A 93 0.05 -1.48 8.26
N ASP A 94 0.85 -1.58 7.17
CA ASP A 94 2.22 -1.05 7.17
C ASP A 94 2.28 0.46 7.47
N ILE A 95 1.26 1.20 7.03
CA ILE A 95 1.10 2.64 7.30
C ILE A 95 0.68 2.89 8.73
N ILE A 96 -0.35 2.18 9.22
CA ILE A 96 -0.89 2.34 10.58
C ILE A 96 0.17 2.03 11.65
N GLU A 97 0.98 1.00 11.41
CA GLU A 97 2.09 0.60 12.29
C GLU A 97 3.26 1.59 12.25
N ASN A 98 3.40 2.37 11.18
CA ASN A 98 4.49 3.32 11.03
C ASN A 98 4.18 4.64 11.75
N LYS A 99 4.82 4.84 12.92
CA LYS A 99 4.65 6.04 13.76
C LYS A 99 5.66 7.15 13.49
N THR A 100 6.50 7.03 12.46
CA THR A 100 7.60 7.98 12.20
C THR A 100 7.38 8.84 10.96
N ASN A 101 6.58 8.40 10.00
CA ASN A 101 6.31 9.12 8.76
C ASN A 101 4.91 9.72 8.75
N GLN A 102 4.71 10.73 7.92
CA GLN A 102 3.40 11.29 7.60
C GLN A 102 2.96 10.76 6.23
N PHE A 103 1.70 10.37 6.10
CA PHE A 103 1.18 9.77 4.88
C PHE A 103 0.08 10.63 4.26
N PHE A 104 0.17 10.85 2.96
CA PHE A 104 -0.87 11.42 2.13
C PHE A 104 -1.29 10.37 1.12
N ILE A 105 -2.57 10.06 1.06
CA ILE A 105 -3.10 9.00 0.22
C ILE A 105 -4.32 9.56 -0.48
N ASN A 106 -4.35 9.49 -1.81
CA ASN A 106 -5.60 9.60 -2.54
C ASN A 106 -6.10 8.20 -2.90
N THR A 107 -7.41 8.03 -2.88
CA THR A 107 -8.02 6.73 -3.10
C THR A 107 -9.48 6.92 -3.49
N HIS A 108 -9.95 6.06 -4.38
CA HIS A 108 -11.36 5.88 -4.67
C HIS A 108 -11.92 4.62 -3.98
N SER A 109 -11.10 3.92 -3.19
CA SER A 109 -11.44 2.64 -2.60
C SER A 109 -12.09 2.79 -1.23
N PRO A 110 -13.34 2.32 -1.04
CA PRO A 110 -13.94 2.22 0.29
C PRO A 110 -13.15 1.29 1.21
N PHE A 111 -12.46 0.29 0.67
CA PHE A 111 -11.66 -0.63 1.48
C PHE A 111 -10.47 0.06 2.13
N VAL A 112 -9.80 0.97 1.40
CA VAL A 112 -8.67 1.74 1.95
C VAL A 112 -9.15 2.64 3.08
N LEU A 113 -10.23 3.40 2.84
CA LEU A 113 -10.78 4.31 3.83
C LEU A 113 -11.27 3.57 5.08
N ASN A 114 -11.98 2.46 4.92
CA ASN A 114 -12.51 1.67 6.04
C ASN A 114 -11.39 1.12 6.92
N GLU A 115 -10.30 0.60 6.34
CA GLU A 115 -9.17 0.10 7.14
C GLU A 115 -8.56 1.21 8.00
N PHE A 116 -8.46 2.44 7.50
CA PHE A 116 -7.97 3.58 8.29
C PHE A 116 -8.97 4.08 9.34
N LEU A 117 -10.27 4.08 9.02
CA LEU A 117 -11.33 4.44 9.96
C LEU A 117 -11.42 3.45 11.13
N GLU A 118 -11.23 2.16 10.87
CA GLU A 118 -11.28 1.11 11.89
C GLU A 118 -10.07 1.13 12.82
N ASN A 119 -8.87 1.34 12.25
CA ASN A 119 -7.62 1.05 12.97
C ASN A 119 -6.79 2.29 13.32
N SER A 120 -7.13 3.47 12.78
CA SER A 120 -6.33 4.69 12.96
C SER A 120 -7.14 5.99 13.01
N ARG A 121 -8.41 5.91 13.41
CA ARG A 121 -9.35 7.06 13.40
C ARG A 121 -8.79 8.32 14.05
N ASP A 122 -8.17 8.19 15.21
CA ASP A 122 -7.69 9.34 16.01
C ASP A 122 -6.52 10.10 15.34
N GLU A 123 -5.81 9.44 14.41
CA GLU A 123 -4.68 10.02 13.66
C GLU A 123 -5.06 10.33 12.19
N LEU A 124 -6.32 10.09 11.80
CA LEU A 124 -6.79 10.21 10.42
C LEU A 124 -7.39 11.59 10.13
N SER A 125 -7.12 12.12 8.94
CA SER A 125 -7.86 13.27 8.40
C SER A 125 -8.28 12.99 6.97
N VAL A 126 -9.57 13.06 6.71
CA VAL A 126 -10.16 12.76 5.40
C VAL A 126 -10.60 14.06 4.75
N TYR A 127 -10.17 14.23 3.50
CA TYR A 127 -10.56 15.33 2.64
C TYR A 127 -11.31 14.77 1.45
N VAL A 128 -12.57 15.16 1.33
CA VAL A 128 -13.40 14.87 0.17
C VAL A 128 -13.09 15.93 -0.89
N VAL A 129 -12.74 15.46 -2.08
CA VAL A 129 -12.41 16.31 -3.23
C VAL A 129 -13.45 16.04 -4.30
N GLY A 130 -14.01 17.09 -4.89
CA GLY A 130 -14.91 16.97 -6.01
C GLY A 130 -15.00 18.23 -6.83
N TYR A 131 -15.97 18.26 -7.73
CA TYR A 131 -16.02 19.24 -8.80
C TYR A 131 -17.43 19.82 -8.88
N ASP A 132 -17.53 21.15 -8.79
CA ASP A 132 -18.78 21.86 -8.89
C ASP A 132 -18.58 23.17 -9.67
N GLU A 133 -19.50 23.45 -10.59
CA GLU A 133 -19.53 24.66 -11.45
C GLU A 133 -18.20 25.08 -12.11
N GLY A 134 -17.29 24.14 -12.41
CA GLY A 134 -16.00 24.47 -13.04
C GLY A 134 -14.81 24.45 -12.10
N GLU A 135 -15.04 24.34 -10.80
CA GLU A 135 -14.03 24.49 -9.75
C GLU A 135 -13.84 23.20 -8.95
N THR A 136 -12.62 22.95 -8.51
CA THR A 136 -12.31 21.88 -7.56
C THR A 136 -12.62 22.35 -6.15
N LYS A 137 -13.57 21.68 -5.50
CA LYS A 137 -13.93 21.90 -4.10
C LYS A 137 -13.30 20.83 -3.23
N ILE A 138 -12.81 21.24 -2.06
CA ILE A 138 -12.17 20.37 -1.08
C ILE A 138 -12.83 20.62 0.27
N LYS A 139 -13.36 19.57 0.90
CA LYS A 139 -13.96 19.62 2.23
C LYS A 139 -13.29 18.62 3.15
N ARG A 140 -12.83 19.08 4.32
CA ARG A 140 -12.40 18.19 5.40
C ARG A 140 -13.64 17.68 6.14
N LEU A 141 -13.72 16.37 6.33
CA LEU A 141 -14.78 15.77 7.15
C LEU A 141 -14.52 15.99 8.64
N SER A 142 -15.58 16.32 9.37
CA SER A 142 -15.60 16.38 10.83
C SER A 142 -15.66 14.99 11.45
N ASP A 143 -15.39 14.86 12.76
CA ASP A 143 -15.44 13.57 13.46
C ASP A 143 -16.83 12.94 13.47
N GLU A 144 -17.88 13.77 13.46
CA GLU A 144 -19.28 13.36 13.33
C GLU A 144 -19.54 12.79 11.93
N GLU A 145 -19.14 13.52 10.88
CA GLU A 145 -19.27 13.05 9.50
C GLU A 145 -18.44 11.77 9.25
N LEU A 146 -17.24 11.65 9.82
CA LEU A 146 -16.43 10.42 9.78
C LEU A 146 -17.12 9.25 10.47
N LYS A 147 -17.89 9.52 11.54
CA LYS A 147 -18.69 8.50 12.20
C LYS A 147 -19.80 8.02 11.26
N ASP A 148 -20.50 8.95 10.64
CA ASP A 148 -21.58 8.65 9.70
C ASP A 148 -21.05 7.89 8.48
N VAL A 149 -19.85 8.24 7.99
CA VAL A 149 -19.12 7.51 6.94
C VAL A 149 -18.93 6.04 7.33
N TYR A 150 -18.42 5.81 8.53
CA TYR A 150 -18.14 4.47 9.03
C TYR A 150 -19.44 3.67 9.24
N ASP A 151 -20.45 4.28 9.87
CA ASP A 151 -21.72 3.63 10.20
C ASP A 151 -22.57 3.33 8.93
N SER A 152 -22.42 4.13 7.87
CA SER A 152 -23.13 3.97 6.60
C SER A 152 -22.41 3.06 5.60
N GLY A 153 -21.16 2.69 5.86
CA GLY A 153 -20.38 1.75 5.04
C GLY A 153 -20.17 2.19 3.58
N VAL A 154 -20.27 1.22 2.65
CA VAL A 154 -19.95 1.40 1.21
C VAL A 154 -20.91 2.37 0.51
N ASP A 155 -22.13 2.54 1.02
CA ASP A 155 -23.13 3.44 0.43
C ASP A 155 -22.69 4.90 0.44
N LEU A 156 -21.72 5.26 1.28
CA LEU A 156 -21.24 6.63 1.33
C LEU A 156 -20.38 7.02 0.13
N PHE A 157 -19.59 6.13 -0.47
CA PHE A 157 -18.80 6.47 -1.67
C PHE A 157 -19.69 6.89 -2.85
N PHE A 158 -20.90 6.35 -2.94
CA PHE A 158 -21.91 6.78 -3.90
C PHE A 158 -22.57 8.12 -3.53
N ASN A 159 -22.55 8.49 -2.25
CA ASN A 159 -23.13 9.73 -1.72
C ASN A 159 -22.08 10.79 -1.36
N ILE A 160 -20.79 10.58 -1.61
CA ILE A 160 -19.71 11.55 -1.29
C ILE A 160 -19.96 12.89 -2.01
N GLU A 161 -20.57 12.87 -3.19
CA GLU A 161 -21.02 14.08 -3.90
C GLU A 161 -22.00 14.93 -3.08
N SER A 162 -22.80 14.33 -2.19
CA SER A 162 -23.73 15.08 -1.33
C SER A 162 -23.05 15.90 -0.23
N TYR A 163 -21.74 15.67 0.01
CA TYR A 163 -20.95 16.43 0.98
C TYR A 163 -20.26 17.67 0.38
N ILE A 164 -20.34 17.88 -0.94
CA ILE A 164 -19.64 18.94 -1.70
C ILE A 164 -20.61 20.02 -2.17
#